data_AF-W2IWX2-F1
#
_entry.id   AF-W2IWX2-F1
#
_cell.length_a   1.000
_cell.length_b   1.000
_cell.length_c   1.000
_cell.angle_alpha   90.00
_cell.angle_beta   90.00
_cell.angle_gamma   90.00
#
_symmetry.space_group_name_H-M   'P 1'
#
loop_
_entity.id
_entity.type
_entity.pdbx_description
1 polymer ?
#
loop_
_entity_poly.entity_id
_entity_poly.type
_entity_poly.pdbx_seq_one_letter_code
_entity_poly.pdbx_strand_id
1 'polypeptide(L)'
;MEIFKWMEWVIVRNQALSKVDDPPTHSLINTMPISSKALLRCMRHVATKVPNFSPMSTAILGARIAVDMGEKFGVLFDGWASGTLHFVAVYGLFSKGVFYIKRCLRSCPLNMDKELMFTLI
;
A
#
# COMPACT_ATOMS: atom_id res chain seq x y z
N MET A 1 6.56 17.14 -5.70
CA MET A 1 5.75 17.52 -4.52
C MET A 1 6.09 16.61 -3.36
N GLU A 2 6.30 17.17 -2.17
CA GLU A 2 6.73 16.44 -0.95
C GLU A 2 5.80 15.28 -0.57
N ILE A 3 4.51 15.34 -0.93
CA ILE A 3 3.55 14.28 -0.63
C ILE A 3 3.82 12.95 -1.36
N PHE A 4 4.38 13.00 -2.58
CA PHE A 4 4.72 11.77 -3.31
C PHE A 4 5.91 11.05 -2.67
N LYS A 5 6.86 11.78 -2.07
CA LYS A 5 7.97 11.19 -1.31
C LYS A 5 7.45 10.45 -0.07
N TRP A 6 6.46 11.02 0.62
CA TRP A 6 5.78 10.36 1.74
C TRP A 6 5.04 9.09 1.30
N MET A 7 4.28 9.14 0.20
CA MET A 7 3.60 7.96 -0.33
C MET A 7 4.59 6.87 -0.78
N GLU A 8 5.66 7.26 -1.48
CA GLU A 8 6.72 6.34 -1.89
C GLU A 8 7.36 5.67 -0.67
N TRP A 9 7.70 6.44 0.36
CA TRP A 9 8.26 5.89 1.59
C TRP A 9 7.29 4.92 2.27
N VAL A 10 6.03 5.29 2.50
CA VAL A 10 5.06 4.41 3.16
C VAL A 10 4.84 3.13 2.34
N ILE A 11 4.64 3.25 1.03
CA ILE A 11 4.18 2.12 0.22
C ILE A 11 5.37 1.26 -0.27
N VAL A 12 6.42 1.87 -0.79
CA VAL A 12 7.60 1.14 -1.28
C VAL A 12 8.37 0.51 -0.12
N ARG A 13 8.52 1.22 1.01
CA ARG A 13 9.21 0.68 2.19
C ARG A 13 8.30 -0.10 3.14
N ASN A 14 7.03 -0.30 2.77
CA ASN A 14 6.03 -1.05 3.53
C ASN A 14 5.97 -0.61 5.01
N GLN A 15 5.96 0.70 5.24
CA GLN A 15 5.93 1.28 6.59
C GLN A 15 4.50 1.39 7.09
N ALA A 16 4.30 1.27 8.40
CA ALA A 16 3.01 1.52 9.00
C ALA A 16 2.66 3.01 8.89
N LEU A 17 1.40 3.34 8.58
CA LEU A 17 0.93 4.72 8.51
C LEU A 17 1.11 5.47 9.83
N SER A 18 1.09 4.77 10.98
CA SER A 18 1.38 5.37 12.29
C SER A 18 2.79 5.97 12.35
N LYS A 19 3.76 5.40 11.62
CA LYS A 19 5.14 5.93 11.55
C LYS A 19 5.22 7.31 10.93
N VAL A 20 4.19 7.73 10.19
CA VAL A 20 4.10 9.08 9.63
C VAL A 20 3.85 10.11 10.73
N ASP A 21 3.14 9.74 11.80
CA ASP A 21 2.86 10.64 12.94
C ASP A 21 3.94 10.55 14.04
N ASP A 22 4.92 9.66 13.90
CA ASP A 22 5.97 9.46 14.91
C ASP A 22 6.87 10.71 14.99
N PRO A 23 6.98 11.38 16.15
CA PRO A 23 7.81 12.59 16.29
C PRO A 23 9.29 12.40 15.89
N PRO A 24 9.94 11.26 16.18
CA PRO A 24 11.30 11.00 15.70
C PRO A 24 11.38 10.95 14.17
N THR A 25 10.38 10.36 13.50
CA THR A 25 10.31 10.31 12.04
C THR A 25 10.24 11.71 11.45
N HIS A 26 9.46 12.61 12.04
CA HIS A 26 9.41 14.00 11.62
C HIS A 26 10.75 14.74 11.80
N SER A 27 11.47 14.46 12.88
CA SER A 27 12.77 15.11 13.15
C SER A 27 13.89 14.68 12.19
N LEU A 28 13.77 13.48 11.60
CA LEU A 28 14.79 12.88 10.75
C LEU A 28 14.54 13.16 9.25
N ILE A 29 13.35 13.63 8.88
CA ILE A 29 12.95 13.79 7.48
C ILE A 29 13.05 15.26 7.08
N ASN A 30 13.81 15.53 6.02
CA ASN A 30 13.97 16.86 5.42
C ASN A 30 12.80 17.22 4.47
N THR A 31 11.56 16.96 4.90
CA THR A 31 10.34 17.26 4.14
C THR A 31 9.30 17.84 5.08
N MET A 32 8.34 18.61 4.54
CA MET A 32 7.29 19.19 5.37
C MET A 32 6.50 18.07 6.07
N PRO A 33 6.33 18.13 7.40
CA PRO A 33 5.62 17.12 8.14
C PRO A 33 4.16 17.06 7.70
N ILE A 34 3.66 15.84 7.46
CA ILE A 34 2.26 15.57 7.12
C ILE A 34 1.71 14.57 8.14
N SER A 35 0.45 14.69 8.52
CA SER A 35 -0.19 13.67 9.36
C SER A 35 -0.56 12.44 8.54
N SER A 36 -0.58 11.26 9.18
CA SER A 36 -1.04 10.01 8.57
C SER A 36 -2.45 10.14 7.99
N LYS A 37 -3.32 10.90 8.66
CA LYS A 37 -4.70 11.17 8.22
C LYS A 37 -4.73 11.99 6.93
N ALA A 38 -3.90 13.02 6.82
CA ALA A 38 -3.79 13.83 5.61
C ALA A 38 -3.17 13.02 4.45
N LEU A 39 -2.09 12.28 4.73
CA LEU A 39 -1.47 11.40 3.75
C LEU A 39 -2.45 10.34 3.24
N LEU A 40 -3.21 9.71 4.13
CA LEU A 40 -4.22 8.70 3.78
C LEU A 40 -5.33 9.28 2.88
N ARG A 41 -5.78 10.52 3.13
CA ARG A 41 -6.74 11.20 2.25
C ARG A 41 -6.17 11.41 0.84
N CYS A 42 -4.93 11.85 0.75
CA CYS A 42 -4.25 12.04 -0.53
C CYS A 42 -4.01 10.71 -1.25
N MET A 43 -3.62 9.66 -0.52
CA MET A 43 -3.46 8.31 -1.08
C MET A 43 -4.76 7.76 -1.62
N ARG A 44 -5.89 7.96 -0.91
CA ARG A 44 -7.21 7.59 -1.45
C ARG A 44 -7.55 8.35 -2.71
N HIS A 45 -7.29 9.65 -2.75
CA HIS A 45 -7.52 10.47 -3.95
C HIS A 45 -6.69 9.99 -5.15
N VAL A 46 -5.46 9.55 -4.91
CA VAL A 46 -4.59 8.92 -5.91
C VAL A 46 -5.11 7.54 -6.34
N ALA A 47 -5.61 6.73 -5.41
CA ALA A 47 -6.09 5.37 -5.67
C ALA A 47 -7.47 5.31 -6.32
N THR A 48 -8.37 6.24 -6.00
CA THR A 48 -9.63 6.42 -6.71
C THR A 48 -9.34 7.10 -8.03
N LYS A 49 -9.73 6.52 -9.16
CA LYS A 49 -9.69 7.20 -10.46
C LYS A 49 -10.46 8.52 -10.35
N VAL A 50 -9.75 9.62 -10.11
CA VAL A 50 -10.30 10.95 -10.29
C VAL A 50 -10.30 11.16 -11.81
N PRO A 51 -11.44 11.43 -12.45
CA PRO A 51 -11.51 11.60 -13.91
C PRO A 51 -10.51 12.63 -14.45
N ASN A 52 -10.02 13.53 -13.59
CA ASN A 52 -9.17 14.66 -13.92
C ASN A 52 -7.81 14.68 -13.18
N PHE A 53 -7.46 13.64 -12.42
CA PHE A 53 -6.14 13.53 -11.76
C PHE A 53 -5.44 12.26 -12.26
N SER A 54 -4.22 12.45 -12.79
CA SER A 54 -3.53 11.51 -13.68
C SER A 54 -3.47 10.05 -13.17
N PRO A 55 -3.83 9.05 -14.00
CA PRO A 55 -3.63 7.60 -13.75
C PRO A 55 -2.18 7.18 -13.49
N MET A 56 -1.23 8.10 -13.67
CA MET A 56 0.20 7.86 -13.68
C MET A 56 0.73 7.45 -12.29
N SER A 57 0.16 7.93 -11.19
CA SER A 57 0.73 7.68 -9.85
C SER A 57 0.47 6.26 -9.31
N THR A 58 -0.73 5.71 -9.52
CA THR A 58 -1.02 4.29 -9.23
C THR A 58 -0.30 3.33 -10.18
N ALA A 59 -0.16 3.71 -11.45
CA ALA A 59 0.55 2.91 -12.44
C ALA A 59 2.07 2.86 -12.17
N ILE A 60 2.69 3.99 -11.80
CA ILE A 60 4.12 4.04 -11.42
C ILE A 60 4.38 3.17 -10.19
N LEU A 61 3.48 3.23 -9.21
CA LEU A 61 3.63 2.45 -7.97
C LEU A 61 3.45 0.95 -8.21
N GLY A 62 2.43 0.57 -8.98
CA GLY A 62 2.23 -0.80 -9.44
C GLY A 62 3.45 -1.32 -10.21
N ALA A 63 3.97 -0.53 -11.16
CA ALA A 63 5.16 -0.87 -11.92
C ALA A 63 6.40 -1.06 -11.03
N ARG A 64 6.60 -0.20 -10.02
CA ARG A 64 7.70 -0.36 -9.05
C ARG A 64 7.54 -1.59 -8.18
N ILE A 65 6.32 -1.89 -7.74
CA ILE A 65 6.03 -3.10 -6.97
C ILE A 65 6.26 -4.35 -7.83
N ALA A 66 5.85 -4.34 -9.11
CA ALA A 66 6.09 -5.42 -10.05
C ALA A 66 7.60 -5.64 -10.31
N VAL A 67 8.36 -4.56 -10.53
CA VAL A 67 9.83 -4.63 -10.65
C VAL A 67 10.47 -5.22 -9.39
N ASP A 68 10.01 -4.83 -8.20
CA ASP A 68 10.50 -5.38 -6.94
C ASP A 68 10.15 -6.87 -6.77
N MET A 69 8.94 -7.28 -7.12
CA MET A 69 8.45 -8.66 -7.01
C MET A 69 9.13 -9.60 -8.01
N GLY A 70 9.51 -9.07 -9.17
CA GLY A 70 10.07 -9.85 -10.26
C GLY A 70 9.07 -10.88 -10.80
N GLU A 71 9.59 -11.85 -11.56
CA GLU A 71 8.77 -12.87 -12.22
C GLU A 71 8.40 -14.04 -11.29
N LYS A 72 9.09 -14.20 -10.16
CA LYS A 72 8.90 -15.30 -9.20
C LYS A 72 8.41 -14.76 -7.87
N PHE A 73 7.10 -14.82 -7.68
CA PHE A 73 6.45 -14.45 -6.44
C PHE A 73 5.37 -15.46 -6.05
N GLY A 74 5.12 -15.59 -4.76
CA GLY A 74 3.95 -16.26 -4.19
C GLY A 74 2.89 -15.24 -3.81
N VAL A 75 1.64 -15.69 -3.78
CA VAL A 75 0.52 -14.90 -3.24
C VAL A 75 0.05 -15.58 -1.96
N LEU A 76 0.01 -14.82 -0.86
CA LEU A 76 -0.50 -15.28 0.43
C LEU A 76 -1.81 -14.57 0.74
N PHE A 77 -2.81 -15.36 1.11
CA PHE A 77 -4.08 -14.87 1.63
C PHE A 77 -4.07 -15.02 3.15
N ASP A 78 -4.42 -13.95 3.85
CA ASP A 78 -4.53 -13.91 5.30
C ASP A 78 -5.92 -13.42 5.69
N GLY A 79 -6.70 -14.29 6.32
CA GLY A 79 -8.07 -14.01 6.71
C GLY A 79 -8.18 -13.80 8.20
N TRP A 80 -8.87 -12.74 8.63
CA TRP A 80 -9.19 -12.53 10.04
C TRP A 80 -10.61 -12.00 10.21
N ALA A 81 -11.16 -12.17 11.41
CA ALA A 81 -12.45 -11.58 11.79
C ALA A 81 -12.23 -10.49 12.84
N SER A 82 -13.03 -9.43 12.78
CA SER A 82 -13.13 -8.40 13.82
C SER A 82 -14.59 -8.02 14.01
N GLY A 83 -15.18 -8.44 15.13
CA GLY A 83 -16.62 -8.31 15.37
C GLY A 83 -17.43 -9.11 14.34
N THR A 84 -18.37 -8.44 13.66
CA THR A 84 -19.21 -9.03 12.61
C THR A 84 -18.61 -8.94 11.21
N LEU A 85 -17.39 -8.39 11.09
CA LEU A 85 -16.71 -8.21 9.81
C LEU A 85 -15.63 -9.26 9.63
N HIS A 86 -15.64 -9.93 8.48
CA HIS A 86 -14.54 -10.76 8.01
C HIS A 86 -13.66 -9.94 7.08
N PHE A 87 -12.36 -10.16 7.12
CA PHE A 87 -11.38 -9.47 6.31
C PHE A 87 -10.48 -10.49 5.62
N VAL A 88 -10.03 -10.14 4.43
CA VAL A 88 -8.94 -10.83 3.74
C VAL A 88 -7.91 -9.81 3.33
N ALA A 89 -6.66 -10.08 3.66
CA ALA A 89 -5.50 -9.44 3.07
C ALA A 89 -4.85 -10.36 2.04
N VAL A 90 -4.41 -9.76 0.95
CA VAL A 90 -3.64 -10.38 -0.11
C VAL A 90 -2.24 -9.81 -0.04
N TYR A 91 -1.25 -10.69 0.09
CA TYR A 91 0.15 -10.34 0.13
C TYR A 91 0.89 -10.95 -1.06
N GLY A 92 1.82 -10.18 -1.63
CA GLY A 92 2.87 -10.70 -2.50
C GLY A 92 4.07 -11.12 -1.64
N LEU A 93 4.56 -12.34 -1.83
CA LEU A 93 5.78 -12.85 -1.22
C LEU A 93 6.83 -13.09 -2.31
N PHE A 94 8.01 -12.51 -2.15
CA PHE A 94 9.08 -12.64 -3.14
C PHE A 94 10.45 -12.59 -2.48
N SER A 95 11.43 -13.20 -3.11
CA SER A 95 12.82 -13.17 -2.66
C SER A 95 13.54 -11.94 -3.21
N LYS A 96 14.25 -11.21 -2.35
CA LYS A 96 15.17 -10.14 -2.75
C LYS A 96 16.54 -10.42 -2.14
N GLY A 97 17.44 -10.99 -2.94
CA GLY A 97 18.70 -11.54 -2.44
C GLY A 97 18.45 -12.73 -1.51
N VAL A 98 18.96 -12.66 -0.29
CA VAL A 98 18.82 -13.71 0.74
C VAL A 98 17.57 -13.56 1.62
N PHE A 99 16.78 -12.51 1.42
CA PHE A 99 15.60 -12.21 2.25
C PHE A 99 14.30 -12.46 1.50
N TYR A 100 13.26 -12.87 2.24
CA TYR A 100 11.89 -12.90 1.75
C TYR A 100 11.15 -11.63 2.17
N ILE A 101 10.48 -10.99 1.22
CA ILE A 101 9.68 -9.79 1.44
C ILE A 101 8.20 -10.18 1.38
N LYS A 102 7.45 -9.87 2.44
CA LYS A 102 5.98 -9.91 2.46
C LYS A 102 5.46 -8.48 2.25
N ARG A 103 4.76 -8.23 1.14
CA ARG A 103 4.17 -6.92 0.81
C ARG A 103 2.66 -7.01 0.74
N CYS A 104 1.94 -6.15 1.46
CA CYS A 104 0.48 -6.09 1.40
C CYS A 104 0.05 -5.46 0.08
N LEU A 105 -0.67 -6.20 -0.75
CA LEU A 105 -1.20 -5.72 -2.03
C LEU A 105 -2.60 -5.13 -1.85
N ARG A 106 -3.40 -5.78 -1.01
CA ARG A 106 -4.76 -5.34 -0.69
C ARG A 106 -5.19 -5.88 0.65
N SER A 107 -6.01 -5.13 1.38
CA SER A 107 -6.86 -5.66 2.44
C SER A 107 -8.26 -5.12 2.24
N CYS A 108 -9.26 -5.98 2.40
CA CYS A 108 -10.65 -5.55 2.29
C CYS A 108 -11.56 -6.37 3.22
N PRO A 109 -12.63 -5.75 3.75
CA PRO A 109 -13.71 -6.51 4.36
C PRO A 109 -14.33 -7.42 3.30
N LEU A 110 -14.49 -8.69 3.64
CA LEU A 110 -15.30 -9.65 2.92
C LEU A 110 -16.77 -9.28 3.13
N ASN A 111 -17.43 -8.87 2.06
CA ASN A 111 -18.88 -8.81 2.03
C ASN A 111 -19.37 -10.04 1.26
N MET A 112 -20.14 -10.91 1.90
CA MET A 112 -20.54 -12.22 1.36
C MET A 112 -21.36 -12.12 0.05
N ASP A 113 -21.85 -10.93 -0.29
CA ASP A 113 -22.67 -10.67 -1.49
C ASP A 113 -21.88 -10.20 -2.73
N LYS A 114 -20.54 -10.12 -2.65
CA LYS A 114 -19.70 -9.65 -3.76
C LYS A 114 -18.58 -10.64 -4.04
N GLU A 115 -18.55 -11.19 -5.24
CA GLU A 115 -17.39 -11.93 -5.73
C GLU A 115 -16.12 -11.07 -5.58
N LEU A 116 -15.08 -11.66 -4.99
CA LEU A 116 -13.74 -11.10 -4.99
C LEU A 116 -13.18 -11.17 -6.41
N MET A 117 -13.51 -10.18 -7.24
CA MET A 117 -12.84 -9.97 -8.52
C MET A 117 -11.41 -9.49 -8.23
N PHE A 118 -10.44 -10.41 -8.36
CA PHE A 118 -9.02 -10.12 -8.23
C PHE A 118 -8.45 -9.68 -9.58
N THR A 119 -8.24 -8.39 -9.76
CA THR A 119 -7.28 -7.93 -10.78
C THR A 119 -5.90 -7.92 -10.11
N LEU A 120 -5.10 -8.94 -10.39
CA LEU A 120 -3.65 -8.88 -10.16
C LEU A 120 -3.11 -7.72 -11.01
N ILE A 121 -2.46 -6.77 -10.34
CA ILE A 121 -1.82 -5.60 -10.98
C ILE A 121 -0.55 -6.06 -11.67
#